data_AF-A0A7S4G012-F1
#
_entry.id   AF-A0A7S4G012-F1
#
_cell.length_a   1.000
_cell.length_b   1.000
_cell.length_c   1.000
_cell.angle_alpha   90.00
_cell.angle_beta   90.00
_cell.angle_gamma   90.00
#
_symmetry.space_group_name_H-M   'P 1'
#
loop_
_entity.id
_entity.type
_entity.pdbx_description
1 polymer ?
#
loop_
_entity_poly.entity_id
_entity_poly.type
_entity_poly.pdbx_seq_one_letter_code
_entity_poly.pdbx_strand_id
1 'polypeptide(L)'
;WITSDHLDQMLVQQEKDAAQHVKNICGVVRLSKAQWSDDAFPPGDRSLYGDGGGNKVTTPFRAQGTSGPSFQWKRPKQLGGSWSVITDSLQPQDVVQGRLGDCWFLSALSVLADRPHLIDRILLTKQYNPEGAYAVRFFYDGEWKRVIVDDMFPS
;
A
#
# COMPACT_ATOMS: atom_id res chain seq x y z
N TRP A 1 30.21 13.32 1.84
CA TRP A 1 29.83 11.95 2.25
C TRP A 1 28.72 12.07 3.26
N ILE A 2 27.52 11.56 2.94
CA ILE A 2 26.42 11.52 3.90
C ILE A 2 26.77 10.47 4.97
N THR A 3 26.72 10.84 6.24
CA THR A 3 27.00 9.93 7.37
C THR A 3 25.76 9.11 7.72
N SER A 4 25.93 7.98 8.42
CA SER A 4 24.80 7.16 8.93
C SER A 4 23.83 7.99 9.76
N ASP A 5 24.36 8.85 10.64
CA ASP A 5 23.56 9.73 11.49
C ASP A 5 22.66 10.69 10.68
N HIS A 6 23.15 11.19 9.54
CA HIS A 6 22.36 12.07 8.68
C HIS A 6 21.23 11.30 7.99
N LEU A 7 21.48 10.05 7.54
CA LEU A 7 20.43 9.19 6.99
C LEU A 7 19.37 8.88 8.03
N ASP A 8 19.76 8.58 9.27
CA ASP A 8 18.81 8.30 10.35
C ASP A 8 17.96 9.53 10.68
N GLN A 9 18.56 10.73 10.70
CA GLN A 9 17.82 11.99 10.85
C GLN A 9 16.83 12.21 9.70
N MET A 10 17.24 11.96 8.46
CA MET A 10 16.36 12.04 7.29
C MET A 10 15.19 11.06 7.42
N LEU A 11 15.44 9.83 7.87
CA LEU A 11 14.40 8.81 8.05
C LEU A 11 13.39 9.19 9.14
N VAL A 12 13.86 9.75 10.26
CA VAL A 12 13.00 10.25 11.34
C VAL A 12 12.16 11.43 10.86
N GLN A 13 12.75 12.37 10.12
CA GLN A 13 12.00 13.48 9.55
C GLN A 13 10.96 12.95 8.55
N GLN A 14 11.35 11.95 7.76
CA GLN A 14 10.45 11.33 6.80
C GLN A 14 9.22 10.72 7.50
N GLU A 15 9.44 9.99 8.58
CA GLU A 15 8.35 9.43 9.37
C GLU A 15 7.43 10.51 9.96
N LYS A 16 7.99 11.60 10.47
CA LYS A 16 7.23 12.74 11.00
C LYS A 16 6.33 13.39 9.94
N ASP A 17 6.84 13.68 8.75
CA ASP A 17 5.98 14.31 7.73
C ASP A 17 4.91 13.33 7.22
N ALA A 18 5.20 12.03 7.14
CA ALA A 18 4.19 11.03 6.78
C ALA A 18 3.06 11.00 7.81
N ALA A 19 3.41 10.95 9.10
CA ALA A 19 2.44 10.95 10.19
C ALA A 19 1.61 12.24 10.18
N GLN A 20 2.23 13.39 9.93
CA GLN A 20 1.52 14.66 9.84
C GLN A 20 0.59 14.70 8.62
N HIS A 21 1.01 14.17 7.47
CA HIS A 21 0.18 14.12 6.27
C HIS A 21 -1.03 13.21 6.48
N VAL A 22 -0.84 11.99 7.01
CA VAL A 22 -1.96 11.09 7.37
C VAL A 22 -2.90 11.77 8.35
N LYS A 23 -2.38 12.45 9.38
CA LYS A 23 -3.19 13.20 10.35
C LYS A 23 -4.03 14.31 9.69
N ASN A 24 -3.46 15.04 8.74
CA ASN A 24 -4.18 16.07 7.99
C ASN A 24 -5.33 15.46 7.18
N ILE A 25 -5.07 14.35 6.46
CA ILE A 25 -6.09 13.62 5.70
C ILE A 25 -7.22 13.17 6.64
N CYS A 26 -6.91 12.50 7.75
CA CYS A 26 -7.91 12.08 8.72
C CYS A 26 -8.74 13.26 9.26
N GLY A 27 -8.09 14.41 9.51
CA GLY A 27 -8.77 15.64 9.94
C GLY A 27 -9.80 16.10 8.91
N VAL A 28 -9.41 16.17 7.64
CA VAL A 28 -10.31 16.57 6.54
C VAL A 28 -11.46 15.59 6.36
N VAL A 29 -11.20 14.28 6.39
CA VAL A 29 -12.23 13.23 6.30
C VAL A 29 -13.27 13.37 7.40
N ARG A 30 -12.82 13.55 8.66
CA ARG A 30 -13.72 13.70 9.80
C ARG A 30 -14.57 14.97 9.71
N LEU A 31 -14.01 16.07 9.24
CA LEU A 31 -14.72 17.35 9.09
C LEU A 31 -15.72 17.33 7.94
N SER A 32 -15.30 16.84 6.78
CA SER A 32 -16.13 16.83 5.56
C SER A 32 -17.19 15.73 5.57
N LYS A 33 -17.00 14.67 6.37
CA LYS A 33 -17.74 13.40 6.31
C LYS A 33 -17.64 12.70 4.93
N ALA A 34 -16.73 13.17 4.07
CA ALA A 34 -16.41 12.55 2.80
C ALA A 34 -15.25 11.56 2.97
N GLN A 35 -15.22 10.53 2.12
CA GLN A 35 -14.12 9.57 2.12
C GLN A 35 -12.94 10.14 1.34
N TRP A 36 -11.72 9.93 1.84
CA TRP A 36 -10.51 10.28 1.11
C TRP A 36 -10.19 9.19 0.08
N SER A 37 -9.71 9.60 -1.09
CA SER A 37 -9.17 8.70 -2.11
C SER A 37 -7.84 9.23 -2.61
N ASP A 38 -6.96 8.32 -3.01
CA ASP A 38 -5.69 8.66 -3.64
C ASP A 38 -5.90 8.97 -5.12
N ASP A 39 -5.87 10.26 -5.48
CA ASP A 39 -6.04 10.72 -6.86
C ASP A 39 -4.91 10.24 -7.80
N ALA A 40 -3.72 9.91 -7.26
CA ALA A 40 -2.61 9.38 -8.05
C ALA A 40 -2.77 7.88 -8.34
N PHE A 41 -3.55 7.17 -7.53
CA PHE A 41 -3.82 5.73 -7.66
C PHE A 41 -5.32 5.43 -7.48
N PRO A 42 -6.19 5.92 -8.38
CA PRO A 42 -7.64 5.86 -8.21
C PRO A 42 -8.17 4.42 -8.37
N PRO A 43 -9.28 4.05 -7.73
CA PRO A 43 -9.89 2.74 -7.93
C PRO A 43 -10.38 2.57 -9.39
N GLY A 44 -9.71 1.73 -10.17
CA GLY A 44 -10.12 1.42 -11.54
C GLY A 44 -9.03 0.76 -12.39
N ASP A 45 -9.34 0.58 -13.67
CA ASP A 45 -8.45 -0.07 -14.65
C ASP A 45 -7.07 0.59 -14.73
N ARG A 46 -6.99 1.91 -14.55
CA ARG A 46 -5.72 2.65 -14.53
C ARG A 46 -4.77 2.13 -13.45
N SER A 47 -5.28 1.85 -12.26
CA SER A 47 -4.49 1.35 -11.13
C SER A 47 -4.23 -0.16 -11.22
N LEU A 48 -5.07 -0.90 -11.95
CA LEU A 48 -4.85 -2.33 -12.22
C LEU A 48 -3.80 -2.58 -13.32
N TYR A 49 -3.81 -1.76 -14.36
CA TYR A 49 -3.10 -2.06 -15.62
C TYR A 49 -2.12 -0.97 -16.07
N GLY A 50 -2.12 0.20 -15.41
CA GLY A 50 -1.34 1.37 -15.81
C GLY A 50 -1.89 2.07 -17.06
N ASP A 51 -1.25 3.18 -17.46
CA ASP A 51 -1.66 4.02 -18.59
C ASP A 51 -1.37 3.41 -19.99
N GLY A 52 -1.07 2.10 -20.07
CA GLY A 52 -0.88 1.38 -21.36
C GLY A 52 0.40 1.74 -22.13
N GLY A 53 1.36 2.44 -21.52
CA GLY A 53 2.52 3.03 -22.20
C GLY A 53 3.78 2.16 -22.37
N GLY A 54 3.78 0.88 -21.95
CA GLY A 54 5.00 0.06 -21.95
C GLY A 54 4.72 -1.38 -22.31
N ASN A 55 4.73 -1.68 -23.62
CA ASN A 55 4.26 -2.94 -24.21
C ASN A 55 2.81 -3.27 -23.81
N LYS A 56 2.03 -3.78 -24.75
CA LYS A 56 0.84 -4.55 -24.35
C LYS A 56 1.38 -5.76 -23.60
N VAL A 57 1.56 -5.64 -22.28
CA VAL A 57 1.55 -6.80 -21.40
C VAL A 57 0.21 -7.42 -21.74
N THR A 58 0.26 -8.47 -22.56
CA THR A 58 -0.84 -9.40 -22.73
C THR A 58 -1.13 -9.88 -21.33
N THR A 59 -2.01 -9.17 -20.62
CA THR A 59 -2.51 -9.67 -19.36
C THR A 59 -3.15 -11.00 -19.73
N PRO A 60 -2.72 -12.12 -19.13
CA PRO A 60 -3.34 -13.42 -19.43
C PRO A 60 -4.85 -13.41 -19.11
N PHE A 61 -5.33 -12.38 -18.42
CA PHE A 61 -6.73 -12.12 -18.08
C PHE A 61 -7.53 -11.32 -19.12
N ARG A 62 -6.90 -10.64 -20.08
CA ARG A 62 -7.62 -9.92 -21.16
C ARG A 62 -7.43 -10.66 -22.47
N ALA A 63 -7.92 -11.91 -22.51
CA ALA A 63 -8.09 -12.63 -23.76
C ALA A 63 -8.98 -11.80 -24.69
N GLN A 64 -8.55 -11.64 -25.95
CA GLN A 64 -9.30 -10.89 -26.95
C GLN A 64 -10.71 -11.48 -27.11
N GLY A 65 -11.74 -10.70 -26.76
CA GLY A 65 -13.15 -11.06 -26.97
C GLY A 65 -13.94 -11.47 -25.73
N THR A 66 -13.32 -11.60 -24.56
CA THR A 66 -14.04 -11.77 -23.27
C THR A 66 -13.90 -10.50 -22.45
N SER A 67 -15.00 -9.96 -21.91
CA SER A 67 -14.93 -9.00 -20.82
C SER A 67 -14.07 -9.63 -19.71
N GLY A 68 -12.89 -9.07 -19.46
CA GLY A 68 -12.01 -9.54 -18.39
C GLY A 68 -12.74 -9.54 -17.04
N PRO A 69 -12.14 -10.13 -15.99
CA PRO A 69 -12.75 -10.12 -14.67
C PRO A 69 -13.16 -8.69 -14.27
N SER A 70 -14.44 -8.49 -13.96
CA SER A 70 -14.94 -7.22 -13.45
C SER A 70 -14.58 -7.13 -11.96
N PHE A 71 -13.75 -6.16 -11.59
CA PHE A 71 -13.38 -5.91 -10.21
C PHE A 71 -14.31 -4.88 -9.57
N GLN A 72 -14.75 -5.15 -8.34
CA GLN A 72 -15.39 -4.17 -7.49
C GLN A 72 -14.38 -3.67 -6.47
N TRP A 73 -14.18 -2.35 -6.40
CA TRP A 73 -13.28 -1.78 -5.40
C TRP A 73 -14.02 -1.58 -4.08
N LYS A 74 -13.47 -2.13 -3.00
CA LYS A 74 -14.07 -2.10 -1.66
C LYS A 74 -13.02 -1.79 -0.60
N ARG A 75 -13.46 -1.04 0.41
CA ARG A 75 -12.70 -0.80 1.64
C ARG A 75 -12.89 -1.93 2.65
N PRO A 76 -11.97 -2.11 3.60
CA PRO A 76 -12.12 -3.04 4.73
C PRO A 76 -13.50 -2.99 5.39
N LYS A 77 -14.00 -1.79 5.71
CA LYS A 77 -15.33 -1.61 6.33
C LYS A 77 -16.51 -2.14 5.50
N GLN A 78 -16.35 -2.29 4.18
CA GLN A 78 -17.38 -2.82 3.28
C GLN A 78 -17.28 -4.35 3.11
N LEU A 79 -16.17 -4.94 3.52
CA LEU A 79 -15.91 -6.39 3.44
C LEU A 79 -16.38 -7.12 4.72
N GLY A 80 -16.71 -6.38 5.78
CA GLY A 80 -17.10 -6.93 7.08
C GLY A 80 -15.90 -7.43 7.90
N GLY A 81 -16.16 -7.86 9.14
CA GLY A 81 -15.11 -8.35 10.05
C GLY A 81 -14.34 -7.24 10.76
N SER A 82 -13.34 -7.66 11.55
CA SER A 82 -12.40 -6.77 12.24
C SER A 82 -11.08 -6.75 11.48
N TRP A 83 -10.54 -5.56 11.26
CA TRP A 83 -9.35 -5.36 10.43
C TRP A 83 -8.18 -4.85 11.25
N SER A 84 -6.99 -5.28 10.88
CA SER A 84 -5.71 -4.84 11.44
C SER A 84 -4.71 -4.75 10.30
N VAL A 85 -3.79 -3.78 10.35
CA VAL A 85 -2.74 -3.66 9.33
C VAL A 85 -1.70 -4.74 9.52
N ILE A 86 -1.29 -4.95 10.78
CA ILE A 86 -0.38 -6.00 11.21
C ILE A 86 -0.97 -6.57 12.50
N THR A 87 -0.89 -7.88 12.66
CA THR A 87 -1.22 -8.55 13.93
C THR A 87 0.03 -8.76 14.76
N ASP A 88 -0.11 -8.87 16.09
CA ASP A 88 1.03 -9.15 16.98
C ASP A 88 1.72 -10.49 16.67
N SER A 89 1.04 -11.38 15.96
CA SER A 89 1.52 -12.68 15.49
C SER A 89 1.68 -12.71 13.97
N LEU A 90 2.26 -11.67 13.36
CA LEU A 90 2.58 -11.69 11.93
C LEU A 90 3.53 -12.85 11.64
N GLN A 91 3.23 -13.63 10.60
CA GLN A 91 4.02 -14.77 10.17
C GLN A 91 4.20 -14.77 8.65
N PRO A 92 5.26 -15.41 8.13
CA PRO A 92 5.46 -15.55 6.68
C PRO A 92 4.26 -16.16 5.94
N GLN A 93 3.53 -17.09 6.56
CA GLN A 93 2.33 -17.70 5.97
C GLN A 93 1.13 -16.75 5.82
N ASP A 94 1.15 -15.57 6.44
CA ASP A 94 0.09 -14.57 6.26
C ASP A 94 0.16 -13.90 4.88
N VAL A 95 1.29 -14.05 4.16
CA VAL A 95 1.47 -13.58 2.80
C VAL A 95 1.00 -14.66 1.81
N VAL A 96 -0.20 -14.47 1.27
CA VAL A 96 -0.83 -15.43 0.34
C VAL A 96 -0.92 -14.85 -1.06
N GLN A 97 -0.43 -15.60 -2.06
CA GLN A 97 -0.50 -15.18 -3.45
C GLN A 97 -1.92 -15.21 -4.01
N GLY A 98 -2.32 -14.11 -4.64
CA GLY A 98 -3.56 -14.00 -5.40
C GLY A 98 -3.42 -14.50 -6.85
N ARG A 99 -4.15 -13.85 -7.77
CA ARG A 99 -4.14 -14.20 -9.21
C ARG A 99 -3.07 -13.45 -10.02
N LEU A 100 -2.34 -12.53 -9.39
CA LEU A 100 -1.31 -11.73 -10.05
C LEU A 100 0.02 -12.51 -10.13
N GLY A 101 0.80 -12.24 -11.18
CA GLY A 101 2.11 -12.84 -11.42
C GLY A 101 3.24 -12.19 -10.61
N ASP A 102 2.97 -11.75 -9.39
CA ASP A 102 3.85 -10.98 -8.52
C ASP A 102 4.50 -11.83 -7.41
N CYS A 103 4.57 -13.15 -7.60
CA CYS A 103 5.18 -14.09 -6.65
C CYS A 103 6.59 -13.69 -6.18
N TRP A 104 7.38 -13.06 -7.06
CA TRP A 104 8.72 -12.55 -6.74
C TRP A 104 8.69 -11.47 -5.66
N PHE A 105 7.66 -10.63 -5.66
CA PHE A 105 7.45 -9.57 -4.68
C PHE A 105 6.91 -10.15 -3.36
N LEU A 106 5.89 -11.01 -3.45
CA LEU A 106 5.28 -11.64 -2.27
C LEU A 106 6.26 -12.55 -1.52
N SER A 107 7.18 -13.21 -2.23
CA SER A 107 8.26 -13.99 -1.61
C SER A 107 9.17 -13.11 -0.76
N ALA A 108 9.50 -11.90 -1.23
CA ALA A 108 10.27 -10.93 -0.46
C ALA A 108 9.51 -10.43 0.77
N LEU A 109 8.19 -10.16 0.65
CA LEU A 109 7.35 -9.80 1.78
C LEU A 109 7.26 -10.91 2.84
N SER A 110 7.20 -12.17 2.42
CA SER A 110 7.19 -13.33 3.33
C SER A 110 8.47 -13.39 4.17
N VAL A 111 9.63 -13.10 3.56
CA VAL A 111 10.93 -13.02 4.26
C VAL A 111 10.99 -11.82 5.21
N LEU A 112 10.33 -10.71 4.86
CA LEU A 112 10.22 -9.53 5.72
C LEU A 112 9.30 -9.78 6.91
N ALA A 113 8.23 -10.56 6.76
CA ALA A 113 7.29 -10.89 7.84
C ALA A 113 7.98 -11.57 9.03
N ASP A 114 9.07 -12.33 8.79
CA ASP A 114 9.91 -12.94 9.82
C ASP A 114 10.91 -11.97 10.48
N ARG A 115 10.92 -10.69 10.07
CA ARG A 115 11.84 -9.66 10.56
C ARG A 115 11.08 -8.42 11.04
N PRO A 116 10.52 -8.45 12.26
CA PRO A 116 9.67 -7.35 12.78
C PRO A 116 10.33 -5.97 12.70
N HIS A 117 11.63 -5.88 13.01
CA HIS A 117 12.39 -4.63 12.93
C HIS A 117 12.48 -4.04 11.51
N LEU A 118 12.38 -4.86 10.45
CA LEU A 118 12.31 -4.38 9.07
C LEU A 118 10.90 -3.97 8.70
N ILE A 119 9.88 -4.72 9.16
CA ILE A 119 8.48 -4.34 9.01
C ILE A 119 8.23 -2.96 9.63
N ASP A 120 8.77 -2.73 10.83
CA ASP A 120 8.69 -1.44 11.53
C ASP A 120 9.35 -0.30 10.73
N ARG A 121 10.34 -0.61 9.91
CA ARG A 121 10.98 0.38 9.03
C ARG A 121 10.18 0.65 7.76
N ILE A 122 9.35 -0.26 7.28
CA ILE A 122 8.63 -0.03 6.02
C ILE A 122 7.17 0.39 6.24
N LEU A 123 6.50 -0.07 7.31
CA LEU A 123 5.11 0.31 7.62
C LEU A 123 5.09 1.47 8.62
N LEU A 124 4.70 2.65 8.13
CA LEU A 124 4.61 3.88 8.95
C LEU A 124 3.23 3.99 9.63
N THR A 125 2.18 3.47 8.99
CA THR A 125 0.86 3.29 9.61
C THR A 125 0.69 1.83 10.02
N LYS A 126 0.82 1.54 11.32
CA LYS A 126 0.76 0.17 11.87
C LYS A 126 -0.59 -0.24 12.43
N GLN A 127 -1.43 0.75 12.71
CA GLN A 127 -2.77 0.55 13.26
C GLN A 127 -3.82 0.76 12.17
N TYR A 128 -4.94 0.04 12.28
CA TYR A 128 -6.06 0.24 11.38
C TYR A 128 -6.53 1.70 11.43
N ASN A 129 -6.66 2.32 10.26
CA ASN A 129 -7.09 3.71 10.12
C ASN A 129 -8.50 3.75 9.51
N PRO A 130 -9.56 4.06 10.29
CA PRO A 130 -10.94 4.11 9.79
C PRO A 130 -11.18 5.18 8.72
N GLU A 131 -10.34 6.21 8.66
CA GLU A 131 -10.39 7.24 7.61
C GLU A 131 -9.75 6.77 6.29
N GLY A 132 -9.15 5.58 6.28
CA GLY A 132 -8.72 4.92 5.06
C GLY A 132 -7.43 5.48 4.47
N ALA A 133 -6.51 6.02 5.28
CA ALA A 133 -5.24 6.58 4.82
C ALA A 133 -4.04 5.87 5.47
N TYR A 134 -3.14 5.33 4.66
CA TYR A 134 -2.03 4.52 5.14
C TYR A 134 -0.71 4.98 4.52
N ALA A 135 0.34 5.04 5.34
CA ALA A 135 1.68 5.40 4.91
C ALA A 135 2.62 4.19 4.94
N VAL A 136 3.32 3.99 3.84
CA VAL A 136 4.36 2.96 3.65
C VAL A 136 5.62 3.61 3.09
N ARG A 137 6.77 3.02 3.40
CA ARG A 137 8.09 3.47 2.97
C ARG A 137 8.75 2.38 2.12
N PHE A 138 9.20 2.77 0.93
CA PHE A 138 9.96 1.93 0.00
C PHE A 138 11.38 2.46 -0.13
N PHE A 139 12.33 1.56 -0.39
CA PHE A 139 13.67 1.95 -0.83
C PHE A 139 13.73 1.80 -2.36
N TYR A 140 13.87 2.91 -3.07
CA TYR A 140 13.81 2.95 -4.53
C TYR A 140 14.80 3.97 -5.07
N ASP A 141 15.57 3.57 -6.07
CA ASP A 141 16.56 4.41 -6.75
C ASP A 141 17.58 5.04 -5.77
N GLY A 142 18.08 4.22 -4.85
CA GLY A 142 19.08 4.64 -3.85
C GLY A 142 18.52 5.48 -2.70
N GLU A 143 17.23 5.78 -2.67
CA GLU A 143 16.61 6.66 -1.69
C GLU A 143 15.39 6.04 -1.02
N TRP A 144 15.15 6.45 0.24
CA TRP A 144 13.92 6.12 0.94
C TRP A 144 12.79 7.03 0.48
N LYS A 145 11.71 6.45 -0.01
CA LYS A 145 10.52 7.14 -0.53
C LYS A 145 9.29 6.74 0.27
N ARG A 146 8.44 7.71 0.56
CA ARG A 146 7.18 7.53 1.28
C ARG A 146 6.04 7.54 0.29
N VAL A 147 5.08 6.64 0.48
CA VAL A 147 3.85 6.57 -0.27
C VAL A 147 2.70 6.61 0.73
N ILE A 148 1.72 7.46 0.45
CA ILE A 148 0.45 7.49 1.17
C ILE A 148 -0.60 6.99 0.20
N VAL A 149 -1.39 6.02 0.62
CA VAL A 149 -2.36 5.31 -0.21
C VAL A 149 -3.66 5.12 0.56
N ASP A 150 -4.77 5.05 -0.16
CA ASP A 150 -6.07 4.70 0.42
C ASP A 150 -6.22 3.18 0.63
N ASP A 151 -7.29 2.75 1.31
CA ASP A 151 -7.59 1.34 1.54
C ASP A 151 -8.61 0.74 0.58
N MET A 152 -8.66 1.22 -0.66
CA MET A 152 -9.49 0.59 -1.70
C MET A 152 -8.78 -0.65 -2.25
N PHE A 153 -9.41 -1.82 -2.10
CA PHE A 153 -8.92 -3.09 -2.66
C PHE A 153 -9.80 -3.58 -3.81
N PRO A 154 -9.21 -4.15 -4.89
CA PRO A 154 -9.99 -4.85 -5.91
C PRO A 154 -10.52 -6.18 -5.36
N SER A 155 -11.84 -6.40 -5.46
CA SER A 155 -12.57 -7.61 -5.02
C SER A 155 -13.44 -8.22 -6.12
#